data_AF-A0A2V9L254-F1
#
_entry.id   AF-A0A2V9L254-F1
#
_cell.length_a   1.000
_cell.length_b   1.000
_cell.length_c   1.000
_cell.angle_alpha   90.00
_cell.angle_beta   90.00
_cell.angle_gamma   90.00
#
_symmetry.space_group_name_H-M   'P 1'
#
loop_
_entity.id
_entity.type
_entity.pdbx_description
1 polymer ?
#
loop_
_entity_poly.entity_id
_entity_poly.type
_entity_poly.pdbx_seq_one_letter_code
_entity_poly.pdbx_strand_id
1 'polypeptide(L)'
;MVRRFDIAVGRCRRCGRRVQGRHPLQTSEAVGVGNVQLGPEALTLAAVLNKQMGLSLGHTQQVLAYGFGLKVSRGGLCRALARMANEAAPSYRGLVAAARQSLVNSVDETGWKVGGRL
;
A
#
# COMPACT_ATOMS: atom_id res chain seq x y z
N MET A 1 -15.68 -22.28 -1.34
CA MET A 1 -16.64 -22.13 -2.47
C MET A 1 -16.31 -20.84 -3.20
N VAL A 2 -15.92 -20.90 -4.48
CA VAL A 2 -15.60 -19.72 -5.31
C VAL A 2 -16.71 -19.56 -6.35
N ARG A 3 -17.31 -18.37 -6.46
CA ARG A 3 -18.29 -18.05 -7.51
C ARG A 3 -17.57 -17.35 -8.66
N ARG A 4 -17.71 -17.89 -9.88
CA ARG A 4 -17.21 -17.28 -11.11
C ARG A 4 -18.28 -16.39 -11.72
N PHE A 5 -17.89 -15.21 -12.20
CA PHE A 5 -18.75 -14.32 -12.98
C PHE A 5 -18.10 -14.09 -14.34
N ASP A 6 -18.79 -14.47 -15.41
CA ASP A 6 -18.38 -14.13 -16.78
C ASP A 6 -19.09 -12.82 -17.17
N ILE A 7 -18.31 -11.77 -17.44
CA ILE A 7 -18.82 -10.45 -17.82
C ILE A 7 -18.14 -9.96 -19.11
N ALA A 8 -18.94 -9.41 -20.02
CA ALA A 8 -18.42 -8.85 -21.26
C ALA A 8 -17.65 -7.54 -20.99
N VAL A 9 -16.45 -7.41 -21.57
CA VAL A 9 -15.64 -6.18 -21.50
C VAL A 9 -15.32 -5.72 -22.91
N GLY A 10 -15.48 -4.42 -23.17
CA GLY A 10 -15.22 -3.84 -24.48
C GLY A 10 -14.78 -2.38 -24.39
N ARG A 11 -14.62 -1.73 -25.55
CA ARG A 11 -14.44 -0.28 -25.67
C ARG A 11 -15.54 0.30 -26.54
N CYS A 12 -16.05 1.46 -26.15
CA CYS A 12 -17.02 2.19 -26.96
C CYS A 12 -16.35 2.61 -28.29
N ARG A 13 -16.96 2.24 -29.43
CA ARG A 13 -16.44 2.61 -30.76
C ARG A 13 -16.46 4.11 -31.02
N ARG A 14 -17.26 4.89 -30.28
CA ARG A 14 -17.39 6.35 -30.44
C ARG A 14 -16.44 7.16 -29.57
N CYS A 15 -16.28 6.79 -28.29
CA CYS A 15 -15.49 7.58 -27.33
C CYS A 15 -14.25 6.84 -26.78
N GLY A 16 -14.01 5.60 -27.19
CA GLY A 16 -12.86 4.78 -26.76
C GLY A 16 -12.89 4.34 -25.29
N ARG A 17 -13.83 4.84 -24.48
CA ARG A 17 -13.94 4.48 -23.06
C ARG A 17 -14.20 2.99 -22.89
N ARG A 18 -13.58 2.41 -21.87
CA ARG A 18 -13.83 1.02 -21.45
C ARG A 18 -15.27 0.90 -20.96
N VAL A 19 -15.98 -0.09 -21.46
CA VAL A 19 -17.33 -0.47 -21.03
C VAL A 19 -17.28 -1.90 -20.50
N GLN A 20 -18.03 -2.13 -19.43
CA GLN A 20 -18.04 -3.39 -18.71
C GLN A 20 -19.48 -3.78 -18.42
N GLY A 21 -19.87 -5.00 -18.79
CA GLY A 21 -21.15 -5.59 -18.43
C GLY A 21 -21.21 -5.95 -16.95
N ARG A 22 -22.41 -6.13 -16.42
CA ARG A 22 -22.65 -6.47 -15.01
C ARG A 22 -23.37 -7.79 -14.90
N HIS A 23 -22.89 -8.69 -14.05
CA HIS A 23 -23.61 -9.92 -13.71
C HIS A 23 -24.66 -9.60 -12.63
N PRO A 24 -25.90 -10.12 -12.70
CA PRO A 24 -26.97 -9.78 -11.73
C PRO A 24 -26.59 -10.01 -10.25
N LEU A 25 -25.76 -11.02 -10.01
CA LEU A 25 -25.26 -11.37 -8.66
C LEU A 25 -23.97 -10.64 -8.24
N GLN A 26 -23.47 -9.68 -9.04
CA GLN A 26 -22.31 -8.86 -8.64
C GLN A 26 -22.69 -7.84 -7.58
N THR A 27 -22.06 -7.97 -6.42
CA THR A 27 -22.14 -7.02 -5.31
C THR A 27 -21.22 -5.81 -5.50
N SER A 28 -20.22 -5.89 -6.39
CA SER A 28 -19.33 -4.77 -6.74
C SER A 28 -18.89 -4.84 -8.21
N GLU A 29 -18.32 -3.75 -8.73
CA GLU A 29 -17.78 -3.65 -10.09
C GLU A 29 -16.37 -4.28 -10.25
N ALA A 30 -15.82 -4.88 -9.18
CA ALA A 30 -14.49 -5.48 -9.20
C ALA A 30 -14.45 -6.70 -10.13
N VAL A 31 -13.60 -6.62 -11.17
CA VAL A 31 -13.43 -7.65 -12.22
C VAL A 31 -12.33 -8.66 -11.88
N GLY A 32 -11.64 -8.47 -10.76
CA GLY A 32 -10.54 -9.29 -10.32
C GLY A 32 -10.09 -8.90 -8.92
N VAL A 33 -9.64 -9.90 -8.17
CA VAL A 33 -8.91 -9.72 -6.92
C VAL A 33 -7.43 -9.87 -7.28
N GLY A 34 -6.60 -8.85 -7.03
CA GLY A 34 -5.14 -8.98 -7.17
C GLY A 34 -4.44 -8.10 -8.21
N ASN A 35 -5.15 -7.37 -9.08
CA ASN A 35 -4.51 -6.42 -10.05
C ASN A 35 -3.84 -5.19 -9.38
N VAL A 36 -3.80 -5.13 -8.05
CA VAL A 36 -3.20 -4.04 -7.26
C VAL A 36 -2.33 -4.63 -6.14
N GLN A 37 -1.53 -5.64 -6.45
CA GLN A 37 -0.48 -6.10 -5.56
C GLN A 37 0.83 -5.45 -6.01
N LEU A 38 1.31 -4.48 -5.23
CA LEU A 38 2.71 -4.11 -5.27
C LEU A 38 3.50 -5.36 -4.88
N GLY A 39 4.47 -5.73 -5.72
CA GLY A 39 5.40 -6.79 -5.39
C GLY A 39 6.19 -6.46 -4.10
N PRO A 40 6.76 -7.46 -3.44
CA PRO A 40 7.45 -7.28 -2.16
C PRO A 40 8.55 -6.24 -2.24
N GLU A 41 9.34 -6.22 -3.32
CA GLU A 41 10.42 -5.23 -3.54
C GLU A 41 9.88 -3.80 -3.63
N ALA A 42 8.83 -3.59 -4.43
CA ALA A 42 8.21 -2.27 -4.59
C ALA A 42 7.55 -1.80 -3.28
N LEU A 43 7.00 -2.73 -2.50
CA LEU A 43 6.42 -2.41 -1.19
C LEU A 43 7.50 -2.06 -0.15
N THR A 44 8.63 -2.78 -0.15
CA THR A 44 9.78 -2.47 0.70
C THR A 44 10.36 -1.10 0.35
N LEU A 45 10.55 -0.81 -0.94
CA LEU A 45 11.00 0.51 -1.38
C LEU A 45 10.02 1.61 -0.95
N ALA A 46 8.72 1.37 -1.10
CA ALA A 46 7.70 2.32 -0.63
C ALA A 46 7.77 2.56 0.89
N ALA A 47 8.05 1.51 1.67
CA ALA A 47 8.21 1.61 3.11
C ALA A 47 9.46 2.43 3.48
N VAL A 48 10.60 2.18 2.84
CA VAL A 48 11.83 2.96 3.05
C VAL A 48 11.60 4.44 2.71
N LEU A 49 11.05 4.73 1.53
CA LEU A 49 10.77 6.11 1.10
C LEU A 49 9.85 6.83 2.09
N ASN A 50 8.76 6.19 2.52
CA ASN A 50 7.77 6.84 3.38
C ASN A 50 8.18 6.90 4.86
N LYS A 51 8.79 5.83 5.40
CA LYS A 51 9.03 5.67 6.84
C LYS A 51 10.45 5.99 7.27
N GLN A 52 11.43 5.72 6.41
CA GLN A 52 12.83 6.00 6.73
C GLN A 52 13.29 7.34 6.14
N MET A 53 12.90 7.66 4.91
CA MET A 53 13.29 8.90 4.23
C MET A 53 12.27 10.05 4.37
N GLY A 54 11.11 9.79 4.97
CA GLY A 54 10.12 10.82 5.29
C GLY A 54 9.29 11.35 4.11
N LEU A 55 9.30 10.69 2.95
CA LEU A 55 8.49 11.15 1.81
C LEU A 55 7.00 11.01 2.10
N SER A 56 6.20 11.96 1.63
CA SER A 56 4.75 11.82 1.63
C SER A 56 4.32 10.61 0.78
N LEU A 57 3.13 10.06 1.03
CA LEU A 57 2.56 9.01 0.19
C LEU A 57 2.40 9.45 -1.28
N GLY A 58 2.20 10.75 -1.52
CA GLY A 58 2.13 11.32 -2.87
C GLY A 58 3.48 11.31 -3.57
N HIS A 59 4.56 11.71 -2.88
CA HIS A 59 5.91 11.67 -3.44
C HIS A 59 6.42 10.23 -3.59
N THR A 60 6.10 9.35 -2.65
CA THR A 60 6.40 7.91 -2.78
C THR A 60 5.73 7.32 -4.03
N GLN A 61 4.46 7.65 -4.26
CA GLN A 61 3.74 7.27 -5.48
C GLN A 61 4.44 7.80 -6.75
N GLN A 62 4.88 9.06 -6.75
CA GLN A 62 5.59 9.66 -7.88
C GLN A 62 6.92 8.95 -8.16
N VAL A 63 7.71 8.63 -7.12
CA VAL A 63 8.97 7.87 -7.28
C VAL A 63 8.70 6.51 -7.92
N LEU A 64 7.69 5.78 -7.46
CA LEU A 64 7.32 4.48 -8.04
C LEU A 64 6.85 4.61 -9.51
N ALA A 65 6.12 5.67 -9.83
CA ALA A 65 5.64 5.92 -11.19
C ALA A 65 6.78 6.33 -12.14
N TYR A 66 7.62 7.28 -11.74
CA TYR A 66 8.68 7.82 -12.59
C TYR A 66 9.90 6.90 -12.69
N GLY A 67 10.31 6.28 -11.59
CA GLY A 67 11.49 5.40 -11.56
C GLY A 67 11.22 4.00 -12.11
N PHE A 68 9.98 3.50 -11.97
CA PHE A 68 9.68 2.08 -12.20
C PHE A 68 8.41 1.82 -13.02
N GLY A 69 7.70 2.87 -13.47
CA GLY A 69 6.45 2.73 -14.23
C GLY A 69 5.28 2.16 -13.42
N LEU A 70 5.41 2.06 -12.09
CA LEU A 70 4.42 1.43 -11.23
C LEU A 70 3.28 2.39 -10.88
N LYS A 71 2.07 2.04 -11.31
CA LYS A 71 0.86 2.82 -11.03
C LYS A 71 0.16 2.29 -9.79
N VAL A 72 0.20 3.07 -8.71
CA VAL A 72 -0.51 2.80 -7.47
C VAL A 72 -1.19 4.07 -6.99
N SER A 73 -2.32 3.95 -6.28
CA SER A 73 -2.95 5.10 -5.63
C SER A 73 -2.36 5.34 -4.23
N ARG A 74 -2.39 6.59 -3.75
CA ARG A 74 -2.02 6.94 -2.36
C ARG A 74 -2.73 6.07 -1.32
N GLY A 75 -4.04 5.83 -1.51
CA GLY A 75 -4.82 4.95 -0.63
C GLY A 75 -4.42 3.47 -0.72
N GLY A 76 -4.02 3.02 -1.92
CA GLY A 76 -3.45 1.70 -2.14
C GLY A 76 -2.13 1.50 -1.40
N LEU A 77 -1.22 2.48 -1.52
CA LEU A 77 0.04 2.51 -0.77
C LEU A 77 -0.20 2.51 0.74
N CYS A 78 -1.08 3.37 1.25
CA CYS A 78 -1.42 3.43 2.67
C CYS A 78 -1.88 2.06 3.20
N ARG A 79 -2.82 1.40 2.51
CA ARG A 79 -3.30 0.07 2.90
C ARG A 79 -2.24 -1.01 2.78
N ALA A 80 -1.39 -0.95 1.75
CA ALA A 80 -0.32 -1.93 1.57
C ALA A 80 0.73 -1.82 2.68
N LEU A 81 1.13 -0.60 3.05
CA LEU A 81 2.03 -0.35 4.18
C LEU A 81 1.40 -0.74 5.52
N ALA A 82 0.10 -0.50 5.72
CA ALA A 82 -0.60 -0.93 6.93
C ALA A 82 -0.61 -2.46 7.08
N ARG A 83 -0.81 -3.20 5.98
CA ARG A 83 -0.70 -4.67 5.99
C ARG A 83 0.72 -5.12 6.33
N MET A 84 1.74 -4.53 5.69
CA MET A 84 3.14 -4.81 6.03
C MET A 84 3.44 -4.53 7.50
N ALA A 85 2.89 -3.46 8.08
CA ALA A 85 3.05 -3.15 9.49
C ALA A 85 2.44 -4.21 10.42
N ASN A 86 1.27 -4.76 10.06
CA ASN A 86 0.66 -5.85 10.81
C ASN A 86 1.53 -7.11 10.79
N GLU A 87 2.11 -7.45 9.63
CA GLU A 87 3.05 -8.57 9.52
C GLU A 87 4.34 -8.34 10.32
N ALA A 88 4.81 -7.09 10.39
CA ALA A 88 5.99 -6.71 11.16
C ALA A 88 5.74 -6.56 12.69
N ALA A 89 4.49 -6.66 13.15
CA ALA A 89 4.13 -6.44 14.55
C ALA A 89 4.85 -7.38 15.54
N PRO A 90 5.07 -8.68 15.25
CA PRO A 90 5.89 -9.56 16.10
C PRO A 90 7.33 -9.07 16.23
N SER A 91 7.97 -8.68 15.11
CA SER A 91 9.33 -8.14 15.10
C SER A 91 9.43 -6.85 15.92
N TYR A 92 8.47 -5.93 15.76
CA TYR A 92 8.40 -4.71 16.55
C TYR A 92 8.29 -5.01 18.06
N ARG A 93 7.41 -5.93 18.46
CA ARG A 93 7.27 -6.35 19.86
C ARG A 93 8.57 -6.96 20.40
N GLY A 94 9.27 -7.75 19.60
CA GLY A 94 10.57 -8.31 19.94
C GLY A 94 11.63 -7.23 20.18
N LEU A 95 11.71 -6.23 19.28
CA LEU A 95 12.61 -5.09 19.43
C LEU A 95 12.31 -4.28 20.70
N VAL A 96 11.02 -4.05 21.01
CA VAL A 96 10.62 -3.37 22.25
C VAL A 96 11.03 -4.16 23.50
N ALA A 97 10.83 -5.48 23.49
CA ALA A 97 11.23 -6.34 24.60
C ALA A 97 12.76 -6.31 24.80
N ALA A 98 13.52 -6.41 23.71
CA ALA A 98 14.99 -6.34 23.73
C ALA A 98 15.49 -4.98 24.25
N ALA A 99 14.91 -3.87 23.77
CA ALA A 99 15.28 -2.53 24.22
C ALA A 99 15.04 -2.36 25.74
N ARG A 100 13.93 -2.88 26.27
CA ARG A 100 13.64 -2.83 27.72
C ARG A 100 14.63 -3.62 28.57
N GLN A 101 15.28 -4.64 28.01
CA GLN A 101 16.28 -5.45 28.68
C GLN A 101 17.71 -4.91 28.50
N SER A 102 17.90 -3.87 27.69
CA SER A 102 19.22 -3.27 27.47
C SER A 102 19.75 -2.63 28.75
N LEU A 103 21.04 -2.88 29.05
CA LEU A 103 21.75 -2.27 30.18
C LEU A 103 21.83 -0.74 30.06
N VAL A 104 21.83 -0.24 28.83
CA VAL A 104 21.86 1.18 28.51
C VAL A 104 20.81 1.46 27.45
N ASN A 105 19.94 2.42 27.72
CA ASN A 105 18.98 2.96 26.76
C ASN A 105 19.27 4.45 26.58
N SER A 106 19.62 4.84 25.36
CA SER A 106 19.76 6.24 24.97
C SER A 106 18.53 6.64 24.16
N VAL A 107 17.95 7.79 24.49
CA VAL A 107 16.85 8.36 23.72
C VAL A 107 17.45 9.19 22.60
N ASP A 108 17.09 8.86 21.36
CA ASP A 108 17.38 9.73 20.23
C ASP A 108 16.33 10.84 20.15
N GLU A 109 16.76 12.10 20.24
CA GLU A 109 15.88 13.28 20.19
C GLU A 109 15.45 13.64 18.75
N THR A 110 15.37 12.67 17.84
CA THR A 110 14.80 12.87 16.50
C THR A 110 13.28 12.67 16.54
N GLY A 111 12.59 13.65 17.11
CA GLY A 111 11.13 13.70 17.13
C GLY A 111 10.55 14.05 15.76
N TRP A 112 9.76 13.15 15.17
CA TRP A 112 8.91 13.48 14.01
C TRP A 112 7.58 14.04 14.52
N LYS A 113 7.11 15.15 13.94
CA LYS A 113 5.77 15.70 14.27
C LYS A 113 4.69 14.71 13.83
N VAL A 114 4.14 13.94 14.77
CA VAL A 114 2.99 13.06 14.54
C VAL A 114 1.71 13.87 14.79
N GLY A 115 0.89 14.05 13.75
CA GLY A 115 -0.41 14.74 13.89
C GLY A 115 -0.36 16.26 13.96
N GLY A 116 0.83 16.87 13.90
CA GLY A 116 0.99 18.33 13.73
C GLY A 116 0.45 19.19 14.86
N ARG A 117 0.21 18.64 16.06
CA ARG A 117 -0.24 19.40 17.23
C ARG A 117 0.89 19.51 18.25
N LEU A 118 1.04 20.72 18.78
CA LEU A 118 1.86 21.07 19.94
C LEU A 118 1.08 20.79 21.22
#